data_AF-P01137-F1
#
_entry.id   AF-P01137-F1
#
_cell.length_a   1.000
_cell.length_b   1.000
_cell.length_c   1.000
_cell.angle_alpha   90.00
_cell.angle_beta   90.00
_cell.angle_gamma   90.00
#
_symmetry.space_group_name_H-M   'P 1'
#
loop_
_entity.id
_entity.type
_entity.pdbx_description
1 polymer ?
#
loop_
_entity_poly.entity_id
_entity_poly.type
_entity_poly.pdbx_seq_one_letter_code
_entity_poly.pdbx_strand_id
1 'polypeptide(L)'
;MPPSGLRLLPLLLPLLWLLVLTPGRPAAGLSTCKTIDMELVKRKRIEAIRGQILSKLRLASPPSQGEVPPGPLPEAVLALYNSTRDRVAGESAEPEPEPEADYYAKEVTRVLMVETHNEIYDKFKQSTHSIYMFFNTSELREAVPEPVLLSRAELRLLRLKLKVEQHVELYQKYSNNSWRYLSNRLLAPSDSPEWLSFDVTGVVRQWLSRGGEIEGFRLSAHCSCDSRDNTLQVDINGFTTGRRGDLATIHGMNRPFLLLMATPLERAQHLQSSRHRRALDTNYCFSSTEKNCCVRQLYIDFRKDLGWKWIHEPKGYHANFCLGPCPYIWSLDTQYSKVLALYNQHNPGASAAPCCVPQALEPLPIVYYVGRKPKVEQLSNMIVRSCKCS
;
A
#
# COMPACT_ATOMS: atom_id res chain seq x y z
N MET A 1 -6.55 -36.13 99.84
CA MET A 1 -7.24 -35.29 98.83
C MET A 1 -6.26 -34.96 97.70
N PRO A 2 -6.75 -34.76 96.47
CA PRO A 2 -6.04 -35.00 95.20
C PRO A 2 -5.26 -33.76 94.70
N PRO A 3 -4.70 -33.82 93.47
CA PRO A 3 -5.36 -33.04 92.43
C PRO A 3 -5.55 -33.77 91.10
N SER A 4 -6.64 -33.37 90.47
CA SER A 4 -7.14 -33.76 89.17
C SER A 4 -6.45 -32.96 88.05
N GLY A 5 -6.18 -33.63 86.93
CA GLY A 5 -6.32 -33.08 85.58
C GLY A 5 -5.12 -32.34 84.99
N LEU A 6 -4.61 -32.85 83.87
CA LEU A 6 -4.52 -32.11 82.62
C LEU A 6 -4.15 -33.05 81.45
N ARG A 7 -5.10 -33.17 80.52
CA ARG A 7 -4.91 -33.69 79.16
C ARG A 7 -4.33 -32.56 78.31
N LEU A 8 -3.22 -32.77 77.60
CA LEU A 8 -2.93 -32.06 76.35
C LEU A 8 -2.07 -32.94 75.40
N LEU A 9 -2.66 -33.18 74.23
CA LEU A 9 -2.07 -33.40 72.91
C LEU A 9 -1.16 -34.63 72.63
N PRO A 10 -1.75 -35.68 72.04
CA PRO A 10 -1.13 -36.47 70.98
C PRO A 10 -1.73 -36.02 69.62
N LEU A 11 -1.34 -34.84 69.13
CA LEU A 11 -1.79 -34.31 67.83
C LEU A 11 -0.63 -33.90 66.89
N LEU A 12 0.63 -34.15 67.29
CA LEU A 12 1.79 -33.79 66.47
C LEU A 12 2.30 -34.91 65.54
N LEU A 13 1.94 -36.18 65.78
CA LEU A 13 2.35 -37.27 64.87
C LEU A 13 1.64 -37.28 63.49
N PRO A 14 0.33 -36.99 63.36
CA PRO A 14 -0.32 -37.08 62.05
C PRO A 14 0.05 -35.94 61.11
N LEU A 15 0.51 -34.79 61.63
CA LEU A 15 0.91 -33.65 60.79
C LEU A 15 2.22 -33.91 60.02
N LEU A 16 3.14 -34.67 60.61
CA LEU A 16 4.43 -34.97 59.96
C LEU A 16 4.27 -35.97 58.80
N TRP A 17 3.30 -36.89 58.89
CA TRP A 17 3.01 -37.84 57.81
C TRP A 17 2.35 -37.18 56.59
N LEU A 18 1.65 -36.07 56.77
CA LEU A 18 1.02 -35.33 55.67
C LEU A 18 2.01 -34.51 54.84
N LEU A 19 3.17 -34.11 55.40
CA LEU A 19 4.18 -33.33 54.69
C LEU A 19 5.10 -34.18 53.80
N VAL A 20 5.24 -35.49 54.07
CA VAL A 20 6.15 -36.36 53.30
C VAL A 20 5.48 -36.97 52.06
N LEU A 21 4.15 -36.96 51.97
CA LEU A 21 3.39 -37.63 50.91
C LEU A 21 2.65 -36.68 49.96
N THR A 22 3.08 -35.42 49.84
CA THR A 22 2.70 -34.59 48.68
C THR A 22 3.76 -34.74 47.58
N PRO A 23 3.67 -35.73 46.67
CA PRO A 23 4.44 -35.68 45.45
C PRO A 23 4.02 -34.41 44.72
N GLY A 24 5.00 -33.55 44.43
CA GLY A 24 4.79 -32.31 43.70
C GLY A 24 3.97 -32.60 42.45
N ARG A 25 2.75 -32.05 42.38
CA ARG A 25 1.99 -32.04 41.13
C ARG A 25 2.88 -31.34 40.10
N PRO A 26 3.39 -32.03 39.07
CA PRO A 26 3.99 -31.32 37.97
C PRO A 26 2.90 -30.42 37.42
N ALA A 27 3.18 -29.12 37.34
CA ALA A 27 2.36 -28.17 36.61
C ALA A 27 2.38 -28.60 35.14
N ALA A 28 1.55 -29.58 34.80
CA ALA A 28 1.17 -29.87 33.44
C ALA A 28 0.47 -28.61 32.96
N GLY A 29 1.22 -27.72 32.32
CA GLY A 29 0.69 -26.58 31.61
C GLY A 29 -0.41 -27.11 30.70
N LEU A 30 -1.65 -26.77 31.03
CA LEU A 30 -2.83 -27.06 30.23
C LEU A 30 -2.72 -26.25 28.94
N SER A 31 -1.85 -26.67 28.02
CA SER A 31 -1.92 -26.28 26.62
C SER A 31 -3.08 -27.05 25.99
N THR A 32 -4.30 -26.78 26.45
CA THR A 32 -5.49 -27.21 25.73
C THR A 32 -5.60 -26.30 24.51
N CYS A 33 -4.93 -26.69 23.42
CA CYS A 33 -5.31 -26.25 22.08
C CYS A 33 -6.71 -26.84 21.83
N LYS A 34 -7.76 -26.23 22.41
CA LYS A 34 -9.13 -26.52 21.99
C LYS A 34 -9.15 -26.21 20.50
N THR A 35 -9.40 -27.25 19.71
CA THR A 35 -9.74 -27.11 18.30
C THR A 35 -10.82 -26.05 18.22
N ILE A 36 -10.49 -24.89 17.65
CA ILE A 36 -11.41 -23.79 17.51
C ILE A 36 -12.57 -24.30 16.67
N ASP A 37 -13.77 -24.32 17.24
CA ASP A 37 -14.99 -24.66 16.50
C ASP A 37 -15.21 -23.61 15.41
N MET A 38 -14.91 -24.00 14.17
CA MET A 38 -14.98 -23.12 13.01
C MET A 38 -16.41 -22.63 12.74
N GLU A 39 -17.44 -23.43 13.07
CA GLU A 39 -18.84 -23.03 12.92
C GLU A 39 -19.23 -21.96 13.93
N LEU A 40 -18.77 -22.09 15.18
CA LEU A 40 -18.95 -21.06 16.19
C LEU A 40 -18.26 -19.74 15.79
N VAL A 41 -17.03 -19.81 15.27
CA VAL A 41 -16.30 -18.62 14.78
C VAL A 41 -17.04 -17.97 13.62
N LYS A 42 -17.51 -18.76 12.65
CA LYS A 42 -18.30 -18.28 11.51
C LYS A 42 -19.57 -17.57 11.97
N ARG A 43 -20.32 -18.17 12.90
CA ARG A 43 -21.55 -17.57 13.45
C ARG A 43 -21.28 -16.24 14.17
N LYS A 44 -20.23 -16.16 14.99
CA LYS A 44 -19.82 -14.91 15.65
C LYS A 44 -19.43 -13.83 14.64
N ARG A 45 -18.75 -14.22 13.55
CA ARG A 45 -18.37 -13.30 12.47
C ARG A 45 -19.58 -12.76 11.71
N ILE A 46 -20.56 -13.61 11.41
CA ILE A 46 -21.82 -13.20 10.77
C ILE A 46 -22.55 -12.18 11.66
N GLU A 47 -22.59 -12.39 12.97
CA GLU A 47 -23.21 -11.44 13.92
C GLU A 47 -22.45 -10.11 13.97
N ALA A 48 -21.12 -10.14 13.98
CA ALA A 48 -20.29 -8.94 13.94
C ALA A 48 -20.53 -8.13 12.65
N ILE A 49 -20.64 -8.82 11.51
CA ILE A 49 -20.91 -8.19 10.21
C ILE A 49 -22.32 -7.60 10.17
N ARG A 50 -23.31 -8.26 10.78
CA ARG A 50 -24.66 -7.71 10.94
C ARG A 50 -24.61 -6.35 11.64
N GLY A 51 -23.93 -6.28 12.79
CA GLY A 51 -23.78 -5.04 13.56
C GLY A 51 -22.98 -3.97 12.79
N GLN A 52 -21.91 -4.37 12.11
CA GLN A 52 -21.05 -3.46 11.34
C GLN A 52 -21.80 -2.77 10.20
N ILE A 53 -22.59 -3.51 9.42
CA ILE A 53 -23.35 -2.95 8.30
C ILE A 53 -24.42 -1.98 8.81
N LEU A 54 -25.20 -2.38 9.82
CA LEU A 54 -26.22 -1.52 10.42
C LEU A 54 -25.60 -0.23 10.99
N SER A 55 -24.48 -0.36 11.71
CA SER A 55 -23.75 0.79 12.23
C SER A 55 -23.24 1.73 11.13
N LYS A 56 -22.71 1.20 10.02
CA LYS A 56 -22.22 2.02 8.90
C LYS A 56 -23.35 2.76 8.18
N LEU A 57 -24.49 2.12 8.02
CA LEU A 57 -25.70 2.73 7.44
C LEU A 57 -26.47 3.62 8.42
N ARG A 58 -25.99 3.73 9.68
CA ARG A 58 -26.67 4.47 10.75
C ARG A 58 -28.10 3.96 11.02
N LEU A 59 -28.31 2.66 10.86
CA LEU A 59 -29.57 1.99 11.13
C LEU A 59 -29.48 1.24 12.47
N ALA A 60 -30.44 1.45 13.36
CA ALA A 60 -30.52 0.68 14.60
C ALA A 60 -30.98 -0.77 14.38
N SER A 61 -31.82 -0.97 13.37
CA SER A 61 -32.35 -2.26 12.92
C SER A 61 -32.50 -2.26 11.41
N PRO A 62 -32.65 -3.44 10.76
CA PRO A 62 -33.01 -3.50 9.35
C PRO A 62 -34.23 -2.60 9.04
N PRO A 63 -34.28 -1.93 7.88
CA PRO A 63 -35.46 -1.19 7.46
C PRO A 63 -36.70 -2.08 7.51
N SER A 64 -37.87 -1.50 7.82
CA SER A 64 -39.12 -2.23 7.75
C SER A 64 -39.22 -2.89 6.37
N GLN A 65 -39.60 -4.18 6.33
CA GLN A 65 -39.70 -4.97 5.10
C GLN A 65 -40.87 -4.51 4.19
N GLY A 66 -41.28 -3.24 4.30
CA GLY A 66 -42.29 -2.64 3.45
C GLY A 66 -41.84 -2.74 2.00
N GLU A 67 -42.52 -3.63 1.27
CA GLU A 67 -42.56 -3.78 -0.18
C GLU A 67 -41.33 -3.21 -0.90
N VAL A 68 -40.18 -3.89 -0.80
CA VAL A 68 -39.19 -3.79 -1.88
C VAL A 68 -39.98 -4.08 -3.16
N PRO A 69 -40.05 -3.13 -4.12
CA PRO A 69 -40.83 -3.34 -5.33
C PRO A 69 -40.41 -4.66 -5.97
N PRO A 70 -41.34 -5.62 -6.21
CA PRO A 70 -41.00 -6.82 -6.93
C PRO A 70 -40.65 -6.42 -8.36
N GLY A 71 -39.42 -6.69 -8.79
CA GLY A 71 -38.93 -6.35 -10.13
C GLY A 71 -37.45 -5.98 -10.15
N PRO A 72 -36.88 -5.78 -11.35
CA PRO A 72 -35.51 -5.31 -11.50
C PRO A 72 -35.38 -3.87 -10.96
N LEU A 73 -34.15 -3.49 -10.57
CA LEU A 73 -33.82 -2.12 -10.23
C LEU A 73 -34.11 -1.19 -11.43
N PRO A 74 -34.59 0.05 -11.20
CA PRO A 74 -34.66 1.05 -12.26
C PRO A 74 -33.30 1.21 -12.95
N GLU A 75 -33.30 1.39 -14.28
CA GLU A 75 -32.07 1.43 -15.08
C GLU A 75 -31.04 2.45 -14.56
N ALA A 76 -31.49 3.64 -14.16
CA ALA A 76 -30.62 4.68 -13.60
C ALA A 76 -29.93 4.23 -12.30
N VAL A 77 -30.63 3.49 -11.44
CA VAL A 77 -30.08 2.98 -10.16
C VAL A 77 -29.11 1.85 -10.42
N LEU A 78 -29.45 0.96 -11.35
CA LEU A 78 -28.57 -0.12 -11.76
C LEU A 78 -27.28 0.41 -12.40
N ALA A 79 -27.39 1.44 -13.25
CA ALA A 79 -26.24 2.12 -13.85
C ALA A 79 -25.35 2.78 -12.79
N LEU A 80 -25.95 3.47 -11.81
CA LEU A 80 -25.21 4.06 -10.69
C LEU A 80 -24.49 3.00 -9.85
N TYR A 81 -25.15 1.88 -9.55
CA TYR A 81 -24.53 0.76 -8.83
C TYR A 81 -23.37 0.15 -9.62
N ASN A 82 -23.58 -0.17 -10.90
CA ASN A 82 -22.53 -0.73 -11.74
C ASN A 82 -21.33 0.22 -11.86
N SER A 83 -21.56 1.51 -12.08
CA SER A 83 -20.49 2.52 -12.10
C SER A 83 -19.74 2.61 -10.76
N THR A 84 -20.45 2.52 -9.63
CA THR A 84 -19.83 2.52 -8.30
C THR A 84 -18.99 1.26 -8.08
N ARG A 85 -19.50 0.09 -8.48
CA ARG A 85 -18.79 -1.19 -8.40
C ARG A 85 -17.54 -1.21 -9.28
N ASP A 86 -17.65 -0.72 -10.50
CA ASP A 86 -16.54 -0.72 -11.45
C ASP A 86 -15.43 0.26 -11.03
N ARG A 87 -15.80 1.42 -10.44
CA ARG A 87 -14.82 2.33 -9.80
C ARG A 87 -14.10 1.65 -8.64
N VAL A 88 -14.84 1.00 -7.74
CA VAL A 88 -14.24 0.26 -6.61
C VAL A 88 -13.30 -0.83 -7.10
N ALA A 89 -13.72 -1.61 -8.09
CA ALA A 89 -12.89 -2.65 -8.69
C ALA A 89 -11.59 -2.09 -9.30
N GLY A 90 -11.65 -0.92 -9.94
CA GLY A 90 -10.48 -0.22 -10.46
C GLY A 90 -9.52 0.27 -9.37
N GLU A 91 -10.03 0.84 -8.29
CA GLU A 91 -9.21 1.26 -7.13
C GLU A 91 -8.54 0.08 -6.43
N SER A 92 -9.25 -1.05 -6.28
CA SER A 92 -8.65 -2.28 -5.76
C SER A 92 -7.64 -2.92 -6.70
N ALA A 93 -7.60 -2.57 -7.99
CA ALA A 93 -6.63 -3.17 -8.91
C ALA A 93 -5.22 -2.57 -8.79
N GLU A 94 -5.03 -1.45 -8.08
CA GLU A 94 -3.69 -0.93 -7.85
C GLU A 94 -2.86 -1.98 -7.08
N PRO A 95 -1.71 -2.41 -7.64
CA PRO A 95 -0.84 -3.35 -6.96
C PRO A 95 -0.28 -2.68 -5.70
N GLU A 96 -0.52 -3.27 -4.53
CA GLU A 96 0.25 -2.89 -3.35
C GLU A 96 1.74 -3.16 -3.63
N PRO A 97 2.65 -2.28 -3.17
CA PRO A 97 4.08 -2.52 -3.34
C PRO A 97 4.45 -3.86 -2.69
N GLU A 98 5.19 -4.70 -3.41
CA GLU A 98 5.66 -5.98 -2.87
C GLU A 98 6.57 -5.71 -1.65
N PRO A 99 6.21 -6.18 -0.45
CA PRO A 99 6.96 -5.86 0.77
C PRO A 99 8.42 -6.33 0.72
N GLU A 100 8.70 -7.40 -0.02
CA GLU A 100 10.06 -7.92 -0.21
C GLU A 100 10.94 -6.95 -1.02
N ALA A 101 10.38 -6.24 -1.99
CA ALA A 101 11.12 -5.29 -2.81
C ALA A 101 11.50 -4.04 -1.99
N ASP A 102 10.62 -3.58 -1.09
CA ASP A 102 10.87 -2.42 -0.22
C ASP A 102 11.75 -2.76 1.00
N TYR A 103 11.81 -4.04 1.40
CA TYR A 103 12.63 -4.48 2.53
C TYR A 103 14.12 -4.12 2.37
N TYR A 104 14.65 -4.21 1.14
CA TYR A 104 16.03 -3.85 0.86
C TYR A 104 16.18 -2.39 0.49
N ALA A 105 17.14 -1.71 1.14
CA ALA A 105 17.52 -0.36 0.79
C ALA A 105 17.83 -0.23 -0.72
N LYS A 106 17.29 0.80 -1.35
CA LYS A 106 17.60 1.16 -2.74
C LYS A 106 18.76 2.13 -2.75
N GLU A 107 19.67 1.94 -3.70
CA GLU A 107 20.70 2.91 -3.98
C GLU A 107 20.09 4.06 -4.77
N VAL A 108 20.42 5.28 -4.34
CA VAL A 108 19.88 6.51 -4.92
C VAL A 108 20.99 7.19 -5.71
N THR A 109 20.91 7.10 -7.02
CA THR A 109 21.92 7.66 -7.93
C THR A 109 21.36 8.86 -8.66
N ARG A 110 22.16 9.92 -8.73
CA ARG A 110 21.81 11.16 -9.40
C ARG A 110 22.56 11.26 -10.73
N VAL A 111 21.82 11.29 -11.84
CA VAL A 111 22.38 11.47 -13.17
C VAL A 111 21.96 12.85 -13.70
N LEU A 112 22.93 13.73 -13.89
CA LEU A 112 22.70 15.09 -14.34
C LEU A 112 22.40 15.09 -15.85
N MET A 113 21.62 16.07 -16.33
CA MET A 113 21.51 16.27 -17.77
C MET A 113 22.85 16.69 -18.38
N VAL A 114 23.01 16.40 -19.67
CA VAL A 114 24.10 16.92 -20.50
C VAL A 114 24.09 18.44 -20.44
N GLU A 115 25.27 19.04 -20.31
CA GLU A 115 25.43 20.49 -20.18
C GLU A 115 24.83 21.25 -21.36
N THR A 116 24.18 22.37 -21.08
CA THR A 116 23.48 23.20 -22.06
C THR A 116 24.39 23.83 -23.12
N HIS A 117 25.71 23.81 -22.91
CA HIS A 117 26.73 24.26 -23.86
C HIS A 117 27.07 23.21 -24.93
N ASN A 118 26.61 21.97 -24.78
CA ASN A 118 26.85 20.89 -25.75
C ASN A 118 26.11 21.18 -27.08
N GLU A 119 26.74 20.83 -28.21
CA GLU A 119 26.24 21.03 -29.58
C GLU A 119 24.83 20.45 -29.82
N ILE A 120 24.45 19.42 -29.06
CA ILE A 120 23.11 18.81 -29.11
C ILE A 120 22.00 19.85 -28.88
N TYR A 121 22.28 20.88 -28.07
CA TYR A 121 21.32 21.94 -27.77
C TYR A 121 21.22 23.01 -28.85
N ASP A 122 22.14 23.08 -29.82
CA ASP A 122 22.18 24.15 -30.82
C ASP A 122 20.87 24.26 -31.61
N LYS A 123 20.24 23.12 -31.91
CA LYS A 123 18.96 23.04 -32.62
C LYS A 123 17.77 23.58 -31.82
N PHE A 124 17.93 23.75 -30.51
CA PHE A 124 16.84 24.08 -29.58
C PHE A 124 17.01 25.43 -28.87
N LYS A 125 18.16 26.11 -29.05
CA LYS A 125 18.47 27.42 -28.41
C LYS A 125 17.44 28.52 -28.67
N GLN A 126 16.69 28.42 -29.77
CA GLN A 126 15.69 29.42 -30.18
C GLN A 126 14.27 29.13 -29.64
N SER A 127 14.06 28.00 -28.96
CA SER A 127 12.73 27.66 -28.46
C SER A 127 12.37 28.50 -27.25
N THR A 128 11.33 29.33 -27.36
CA THR A 128 10.78 30.13 -26.26
C THR A 128 9.67 29.43 -25.49
N HIS A 129 9.13 28.35 -26.05
CA HIS A 129 7.97 27.62 -25.50
C HIS A 129 8.36 26.30 -24.83
N SER A 130 9.61 25.86 -24.96
CA SER A 130 10.05 24.59 -24.41
C SER A 130 11.51 24.59 -23.96
N ILE A 131 11.78 23.83 -22.91
CA ILE A 131 13.13 23.43 -22.51
C ILE A 131 13.35 21.95 -22.84
N TYR A 132 14.59 21.61 -23.17
CA TYR A 132 15.00 20.26 -23.56
C TYR A 132 16.06 19.79 -22.57
N MET A 133 15.98 18.53 -22.15
CA MET A 133 16.86 17.93 -21.15
C MET A 133 17.35 16.59 -21.69
N PHE A 134 18.61 16.53 -22.10
CA PHE A 134 19.20 15.31 -22.64
C PHE A 134 20.05 14.59 -21.58
N PHE A 135 20.04 13.27 -21.63
CA PHE A 135 20.72 12.37 -20.70
C PHE A 135 21.51 11.35 -21.51
N ASN A 136 22.76 11.13 -21.09
CA ASN A 136 23.60 10.07 -21.64
C ASN A 136 23.14 8.73 -21.09
N THR A 137 22.74 7.80 -21.95
CA THR A 137 22.26 6.50 -21.48
C THR A 137 23.40 5.64 -20.92
N SER A 138 24.67 5.93 -21.26
CA SER A 138 25.82 5.25 -20.66
C SER A 138 25.90 5.52 -19.16
N GLU A 139 25.69 6.76 -18.73
CA GLU A 139 25.63 7.12 -17.29
C GLU A 139 24.42 6.46 -16.61
N LEU A 140 23.29 6.34 -17.31
CA LEU A 140 22.12 5.62 -16.80
C LEU A 140 22.39 4.12 -16.63
N ARG A 141 23.12 3.50 -17.55
CA ARG A 141 23.49 2.07 -17.49
C ARG A 141 24.56 1.79 -16.44
N GLU A 142 25.49 2.72 -16.23
CA GLU A 142 26.45 2.64 -15.13
C GLU A 142 25.73 2.68 -13.78
N ALA A 143 24.77 3.58 -13.62
CA ALA A 143 23.93 3.65 -12.42
C ALA A 143 22.98 2.45 -12.26
N VAL A 144 22.47 1.91 -13.38
CA VAL A 144 21.47 0.83 -13.41
C VAL A 144 21.82 -0.16 -14.53
N PRO A 145 22.61 -1.22 -14.23
CA PRO A 145 23.09 -2.16 -15.23
C PRO A 145 21.96 -2.94 -15.94
N GLU A 146 20.91 -3.28 -15.21
CA GLU A 146 19.76 -4.03 -15.72
C GLU A 146 18.45 -3.25 -15.51
N PRO A 147 17.56 -3.15 -16.52
CA PRO A 147 16.30 -2.42 -16.41
C PRO A 147 15.37 -2.91 -15.28
N VAL A 148 15.47 -4.19 -14.91
CA VAL A 148 14.65 -4.83 -13.87
C VAL A 148 15.00 -4.32 -12.47
N LEU A 149 16.23 -3.82 -12.27
CA LEU A 149 16.70 -3.33 -10.98
C LEU A 149 16.15 -1.96 -10.62
N LEU A 150 15.68 -1.19 -11.60
CA LEU A 150 15.11 0.14 -11.40
C LEU A 150 13.74 0.04 -10.73
N SER A 151 13.65 0.46 -9.46
CA SER A 151 12.37 0.54 -8.76
C SER A 151 11.61 1.81 -9.14
N ARG A 152 12.30 2.96 -9.13
CA ARG A 152 11.71 4.28 -9.39
C ARG A 152 12.71 5.22 -10.06
N ALA A 153 12.25 6.04 -11.00
CA ALA A 153 13.04 7.14 -11.55
C ALA A 153 12.22 8.44 -11.56
N GLU A 154 12.82 9.50 -11.06
CA GLU A 154 12.19 10.82 -11.02
C GLU A 154 13.03 11.84 -11.79
N LEU A 155 12.41 12.54 -12.73
CA LEU A 155 13.00 13.75 -13.32
C LEU A 155 12.75 14.91 -12.35
N ARG A 156 13.83 15.48 -11.83
CA ARG A 156 13.78 16.61 -10.89
C ARG A 156 14.32 17.88 -11.53
N LEU A 157 13.55 18.95 -11.41
CA LEU A 157 13.89 20.29 -11.88
C LEU A 157 13.71 21.27 -10.72
N LEU A 158 14.65 22.21 -10.57
CA LEU A 158 14.51 23.29 -9.60
C LEU A 158 13.87 24.50 -10.28
N ARG A 159 12.61 24.75 -9.97
CA ARG A 159 11.93 26.00 -10.32
C ARG A 159 12.47 27.11 -9.43
N LEU A 160 12.94 28.20 -10.02
CA LEU A 160 13.48 29.34 -9.26
C LEU A 160 12.40 30.35 -8.90
N LYS A 161 11.54 30.69 -9.86
CA LYS A 161 10.45 31.66 -9.72
C LYS A 161 9.38 31.42 -10.77
N LEU A 162 8.13 31.72 -10.41
CA LEU A 162 7.00 31.74 -11.34
C LEU A 162 6.01 32.81 -10.91
N LYS A 163 5.74 33.79 -11.78
CA LYS A 163 4.86 34.92 -11.46
C LYS A 163 3.39 34.65 -11.71
N VAL A 164 3.09 33.79 -12.68
CA VAL A 164 1.73 33.53 -13.17
C VAL A 164 1.53 32.02 -13.19
N GLU A 165 0.31 31.59 -12.89
CA GLU A 165 -0.04 30.18 -13.01
C GLU A 165 0.18 29.72 -14.45
N GLN A 166 0.87 28.60 -14.63
CA GLN A 166 1.15 28.07 -15.96
C GLN A 166 0.97 26.56 -16.01
N HIS A 167 0.28 26.11 -17.05
CA HIS A 167 0.13 24.70 -17.37
C HIS A 167 1.33 24.23 -18.21
N VAL A 168 2.04 23.20 -17.72
CA VAL A 168 3.22 22.62 -18.38
C VAL A 168 3.02 21.15 -18.71
N GLU A 169 3.63 20.72 -19.81
CA GLU A 169 3.52 19.37 -20.36
C GLU A 169 4.92 18.77 -20.55
N LEU A 170 5.08 17.51 -20.12
CA LEU A 170 6.31 16.74 -20.23
C LEU A 170 6.20 15.73 -21.37
N TYR A 171 7.24 15.67 -22.19
CA TYR A 171 7.35 14.75 -23.33
C TYR A 171 8.66 13.97 -23.29
N GLN A 172 8.63 12.75 -23.82
CA GLN A 172 9.79 11.90 -24.09
C GLN A 172 10.20 12.00 -25.56
N LYS A 173 11.50 11.99 -25.85
CA LYS A 173 12.02 11.78 -27.20
C LYS A 173 11.65 10.38 -27.70
N TYR A 174 10.94 10.29 -28.82
CA TYR A 174 10.58 9.02 -29.46
C TYR A 174 11.43 8.75 -30.71
N SER A 175 11.72 9.79 -31.48
CA SER A 175 12.65 9.78 -32.62
C SER A 175 13.32 11.15 -32.77
N ASN A 176 14.19 11.34 -33.77
CA ASN A 176 14.96 12.59 -33.91
C ASN A 176 14.11 13.87 -33.91
N ASN A 177 12.84 13.82 -34.36
CA ASN A 177 11.93 14.96 -34.38
C ASN A 177 10.53 14.65 -33.81
N SER A 178 10.35 13.52 -33.13
CA SER A 178 9.04 13.18 -32.53
C SER A 178 9.13 13.09 -31.02
N TRP A 179 8.12 13.68 -30.37
CA TRP A 179 8.00 13.79 -28.92
C TRP A 179 6.70 13.12 -28.51
N ARG A 180 6.77 12.17 -27.59
CA ARG A 180 5.62 11.46 -27.03
C ARG A 180 5.21 12.12 -25.72
N TYR A 181 3.93 12.47 -25.58
CA TYR A 181 3.39 13.01 -24.34
C TYR A 181 3.50 12.00 -23.20
N LEU A 182 3.87 12.49 -22.00
CA LEU A 182 3.94 11.70 -20.77
C LEU A 182 2.92 12.17 -19.75
N SER A 183 3.01 13.43 -19.33
CA SER A 183 2.23 13.97 -18.22
C SER A 183 2.12 15.48 -18.32
N ASN A 184 1.22 16.04 -17.52
CA ASN A 184 1.02 17.47 -17.39
C ASN A 184 1.02 17.88 -15.91
N ARG A 185 1.21 19.17 -15.67
CA ARG A 185 1.18 19.74 -14.32
C ARG A 185 0.77 21.20 -14.37
N LEU A 186 -0.12 21.61 -13.48
CA LEU A 186 -0.43 23.02 -13.24
C LEU A 186 0.55 23.56 -12.19
N LEU A 187 1.26 24.63 -12.52
CA LEU A 187 2.22 25.27 -11.63
C LEU A 187 1.64 26.57 -11.07
N ALA A 188 1.40 26.60 -9.76
CA ALA A 188 0.95 27.80 -9.07
C ALA A 188 2.08 28.85 -8.97
N PRO A 189 1.77 30.16 -8.95
CA PRO A 189 2.75 31.22 -8.72
C PRO A 189 3.53 31.00 -7.42
N SER A 190 4.84 31.22 -7.44
CA SER A 190 5.69 31.17 -6.26
C SER A 190 6.97 31.98 -6.49
N ASP A 191 7.35 32.76 -5.49
CA ASP A 191 8.62 33.51 -5.45
C ASP A 191 9.76 32.71 -4.81
N SER A 192 9.46 31.54 -4.26
CA SER A 192 10.45 30.67 -3.61
C SER A 192 10.87 29.52 -4.52
N PRO A 193 12.15 29.10 -4.47
CA PRO A 193 12.61 27.98 -5.27
C PRO A 193 11.96 26.67 -4.82
N GLU A 194 11.44 25.89 -5.76
CA GLU A 194 10.71 24.65 -5.50
C GLU A 194 11.16 23.53 -6.45
N TRP A 195 11.27 22.32 -5.91
CA TRP A 195 11.55 21.13 -6.71
C TRP A 195 10.29 20.61 -7.40
N LEU A 196 10.35 20.54 -8.73
CA LEU A 196 9.38 19.83 -9.55
C LEU A 196 9.89 18.40 -9.76
N SER A 197 9.07 17.40 -9.43
CA SER A 197 9.34 15.98 -9.64
C SER A 197 8.32 15.38 -10.60
N PHE A 198 8.80 14.60 -11.57
CA PHE A 198 7.98 13.82 -12.49
C PHE A 198 8.40 12.35 -12.44
N ASP A 199 7.45 11.45 -12.24
CA ASP A 199 7.73 10.01 -12.34
C ASP A 199 7.95 9.63 -13.82
N VAL A 200 9.16 9.17 -14.11
CA VAL A 200 9.60 8.79 -15.45
C VAL A 200 10.15 7.35 -15.45
N THR A 201 9.73 6.54 -14.47
CA THR A 201 10.24 5.18 -14.27
C THR A 201 10.09 4.32 -15.54
N GLY A 202 8.91 4.30 -16.15
CA GLY A 202 8.67 3.52 -17.37
C GLY A 202 9.51 3.99 -18.56
N VAL A 203 9.76 5.29 -18.66
CA VAL A 203 10.57 5.91 -19.72
C VAL A 203 12.04 5.50 -19.59
N VAL A 204 12.59 5.59 -18.39
CA VAL A 204 13.99 5.22 -18.13
C VAL A 204 14.21 3.72 -18.34
N ARG A 205 13.28 2.84 -17.90
CA ARG A 205 13.35 1.40 -18.20
C ARG A 205 13.42 1.14 -19.70
N GLN A 206 12.58 1.83 -20.48
CA GLN A 206 12.57 1.71 -21.93
C GLN A 206 13.91 2.16 -22.56
N TRP A 207 14.53 3.24 -22.07
CA TRP A 207 15.82 3.72 -22.55
C TRP A 207 16.95 2.73 -22.27
N LEU A 208 16.98 2.14 -21.07
CA LEU A 208 17.95 1.11 -20.70
C LEU A 208 17.87 -0.12 -21.64
N SER A 209 16.66 -0.49 -22.08
CA SER A 209 16.45 -1.62 -23.00
C SER A 209 16.76 -1.30 -24.48
N ARG A 210 16.49 -0.08 -24.96
CA ARG A 210 16.56 0.25 -26.41
C ARG A 210 17.96 0.47 -26.96
N GLY A 211 18.96 0.71 -26.12
CA GLY A 211 20.34 0.85 -26.61
C GLY A 211 20.73 2.21 -27.19
N GLY A 212 19.84 3.22 -27.23
CA GLY A 212 20.18 4.55 -27.77
C GLY A 212 21.25 5.27 -26.95
N GLU A 213 22.05 6.15 -27.54
CA GLU A 213 23.16 6.84 -26.85
C GLU A 213 22.67 8.04 -26.00
N ILE A 214 21.86 8.91 -26.61
CA ILE A 214 21.39 10.14 -25.96
C ILE A 214 19.88 10.26 -26.12
N GLU A 215 19.22 10.24 -24.98
CA GLU A 215 17.79 10.34 -24.84
C GLU A 215 17.42 11.62 -24.09
N GLY A 216 16.16 12.05 -24.15
CA GLY A 216 15.81 13.28 -23.49
C GLY A 216 14.32 13.53 -23.29
N PHE A 217 14.08 14.51 -22.45
CA PHE A 217 12.77 15.06 -22.15
C PHE A 217 12.62 16.46 -22.72
N ARG A 218 11.38 16.82 -23.04
CA ARG A 218 10.98 18.19 -23.37
C ARG A 218 9.91 18.62 -22.40
N LEU A 219 10.12 19.73 -21.71
CA LEU A 219 9.08 20.38 -20.92
C LEU A 219 8.61 21.61 -21.70
N SER A 220 7.32 21.67 -22.00
CA SER A 220 6.72 22.75 -22.79
C SER A 220 5.62 23.45 -22.02
N ALA A 221 5.39 24.73 -22.31
CA ALA A 221 4.12 25.35 -21.99
C ALA A 221 3.01 24.64 -22.80
N HIS A 222 1.84 24.50 -22.18
CA HIS A 222 0.66 23.97 -22.84
C HIS A 222 0.27 24.85 -24.02
N CYS A 223 0.04 24.23 -25.18
CA CYS A 223 -0.37 24.93 -26.38
C CYS A 223 -1.90 24.92 -26.47
N SER A 224 -2.54 26.03 -26.11
CA SER A 224 -3.96 26.23 -26.40
C SER A 224 -4.15 26.71 -27.84
N CYS A 225 -5.24 26.31 -28.49
CA CYS A 225 -5.66 26.85 -29.78
C CYS A 225 -6.06 28.34 -29.69
N ASP A 226 -6.44 28.80 -28.49
CA ASP A 226 -7.03 30.13 -28.29
C ASP A 226 -6.00 31.23 -27.97
N SER A 227 -4.86 30.88 -27.38
CA SER A 227 -3.82 31.84 -26.98
C SER A 227 -2.57 31.71 -27.84
N ARG A 228 -2.04 32.84 -28.31
CA ARG A 228 -0.75 32.88 -29.03
C ARG A 228 0.47 32.93 -28.11
N ASP A 229 0.29 33.31 -26.85
CA ASP A 229 1.40 33.37 -25.90
C ASP A 229 1.65 31.99 -25.27
N ASN A 230 2.38 31.16 -26.02
CA ASN A 230 2.82 29.85 -25.56
C ASN A 230 4.24 29.90 -24.99
N THR A 231 4.71 31.08 -24.54
CA THR A 231 6.06 31.21 -23.98
C THR A 231 6.14 30.50 -22.63
N LEU A 232 7.20 29.72 -22.42
CA LEU A 232 7.44 29.08 -21.13
C LEU A 232 7.99 30.13 -20.16
N GLN A 233 7.18 30.53 -19.18
CA GLN A 233 7.53 31.58 -18.21
C GLN A 233 8.24 31.02 -16.97
N VAL A 234 8.28 29.69 -16.83
CA VAL A 234 8.93 29.01 -15.72
C VAL A 234 10.44 29.14 -15.82
N ASP A 235 11.04 29.76 -14.81
CA ASP A 235 12.50 29.81 -14.67
C ASP A 235 13.02 28.52 -14.02
N ILE A 236 13.74 27.71 -14.80
CA ILE A 236 14.34 26.46 -14.35
C ILE A 236 15.86 26.62 -14.22
N ASN A 237 16.37 26.25 -13.05
CA ASN A 237 17.79 26.29 -12.76
C ASN A 237 18.58 25.43 -13.76
N GLY A 238 19.73 25.91 -14.23
CA GLY A 238 20.57 25.22 -15.23
C GLY A 238 20.38 25.67 -16.68
N PHE A 239 19.26 26.35 -17.01
CA PHE A 239 19.05 26.96 -18.33
C PHE A 239 19.34 28.47 -18.35
N THR A 240 19.19 29.17 -17.23
CA THR A 240 19.49 30.61 -17.17
C THR A 240 21.00 30.86 -17.18
N THR A 241 21.50 31.42 -18.28
CA THR A 241 22.92 31.72 -18.53
C THR A 241 23.47 32.94 -17.76
N GLY A 242 22.71 33.51 -16.82
CA GLY A 242 22.95 34.86 -16.29
C GLY A 242 23.78 35.00 -15.01
N ARG A 243 24.34 33.94 -14.41
CA ARG A 243 25.06 34.04 -13.12
C ARG A 243 26.54 33.71 -13.28
N ARG A 244 27.41 34.72 -13.20
CA ARG A 244 28.89 34.61 -13.24
C ARG A 244 29.46 34.30 -11.85
N GLY A 245 30.63 33.64 -11.79
CA GLY A 245 31.42 33.39 -10.56
C GLY A 245 31.15 32.04 -9.89
N ASP A 246 31.51 31.90 -8.61
CA ASP A 246 31.35 30.67 -7.79
C ASP A 246 29.91 30.12 -7.78
N LEU A 247 28.91 31.00 -7.96
CA LEU A 247 27.51 30.64 -8.09
C LEU A 247 27.24 29.79 -9.34
N ALA A 248 28.01 29.95 -10.44
CA ALA A 248 27.84 29.17 -11.65
C ALA A 248 28.04 27.66 -11.40
N THR A 249 29.03 27.31 -10.57
CA THR A 249 29.33 25.92 -10.21
C THR A 249 28.18 25.32 -9.39
N ILE A 250 27.69 26.01 -8.36
CA ILE A 250 26.56 25.56 -7.53
C ILE A 250 25.27 25.44 -8.36
N HIS A 251 25.03 26.38 -9.28
CA HIS A 251 23.86 26.33 -10.17
C HIS A 251 23.97 25.18 -11.18
N GLY A 252 25.16 24.94 -11.73
CA GLY A 252 25.46 23.78 -12.57
C GLY A 252 25.24 22.46 -11.84
N MET A 253 25.49 22.41 -10.53
CA MET A 253 25.20 21.26 -9.69
C MET A 253 23.70 21.02 -9.48
N ASN A 254 22.82 22.00 -9.67
CA ASN A 254 21.37 21.88 -9.45
C ASN A 254 20.54 21.99 -10.74
N ARG A 255 21.17 21.77 -11.90
CA ARG A 255 20.47 21.60 -13.19
C ARG A 255 19.60 20.33 -13.19
N PRO A 256 18.64 20.18 -14.11
CA PRO A 256 17.76 19.03 -14.17
C PRO A 256 18.53 17.71 -14.14
N PHE A 257 17.97 16.75 -13.40
CA PHE A 257 18.61 15.47 -13.19
C PHE A 257 17.58 14.37 -13.02
N LEU A 258 18.03 13.15 -13.27
CA LEU A 258 17.31 11.93 -12.94
C LEU A 258 17.76 11.44 -11.58
N LEU A 259 16.79 11.21 -10.69
CA LEU A 259 16.99 10.52 -9.44
C LEU A 259 16.56 9.06 -9.64
N LEU A 260 17.52 8.16 -9.69
CA LEU A 260 17.31 6.73 -9.91
C LEU A 260 17.35 6.02 -8.57
N MET A 261 16.30 5.26 -8.27
CA MET A 261 16.24 4.33 -7.14
C MET A 261 16.35 2.93 -7.72
N ALA A 262 17.45 2.26 -7.45
CA ALA A 262 17.71 0.94 -7.99
C ALA A 262 18.21 -0.02 -6.93
N THR A 263 17.99 -1.31 -7.17
CA THR A 263 18.54 -2.38 -6.34
C THR A 263 19.93 -2.75 -6.87
N PRO A 264 21.01 -2.64 -6.09
CA PRO A 264 22.33 -3.07 -6.54
C PRO A 264 22.35 -4.55 -6.92
N LEU A 265 23.17 -4.92 -7.91
CA LEU A 265 23.26 -6.29 -8.44
C LEU A 265 23.57 -7.32 -7.35
N GLU A 266 24.43 -6.97 -6.41
CA GLU A 266 24.85 -7.84 -5.29
C GLU A 266 23.66 -8.20 -4.40
N ARG A 267 22.72 -7.26 -4.21
CA ARG A 267 21.49 -7.49 -3.43
C ARG A 267 20.43 -8.22 -4.27
N ALA A 268 20.43 -8.00 -5.59
CA ALA A 268 19.48 -8.62 -6.50
C ALA A 268 19.72 -10.13 -6.69
N GLN A 269 20.96 -10.60 -6.56
CA GLN A 269 21.26 -12.05 -6.58
C GLN A 269 20.50 -12.82 -5.48
N HIS A 270 20.30 -12.20 -4.31
CA HIS A 270 19.47 -12.79 -3.26
C HIS A 270 17.97 -12.82 -3.63
N LEU A 271 17.49 -11.82 -4.39
CA LEU A 271 16.11 -11.78 -4.88
C LEU A 271 15.81 -12.85 -5.93
N GLN A 272 16.75 -13.12 -6.85
CA GLN A 272 16.58 -14.13 -7.90
C GLN A 272 16.53 -15.57 -7.35
N SER A 273 17.10 -15.82 -6.17
CA SER A 273 17.07 -17.15 -5.52
C SER A 273 15.71 -17.49 -4.89
N SER A 274 14.90 -16.49 -4.57
CA SER A 274 13.50 -16.72 -4.28
C SER A 274 12.87 -17.05 -5.63
N ARG A 275 12.71 -18.35 -5.91
CA ARG A 275 11.74 -18.84 -6.91
C ARG A 275 10.62 -17.84 -6.89
N HIS A 276 10.39 -17.16 -8.03
CA HIS A 276 9.16 -16.45 -8.28
C HIS A 276 8.07 -17.46 -7.98
N ARG A 277 7.59 -17.49 -6.74
CA ARG A 277 6.31 -18.08 -6.42
C ARG A 277 5.46 -17.24 -7.32
N ARG A 278 5.01 -17.85 -8.42
CA ARG A 278 3.86 -17.33 -9.14
C ARG A 278 2.94 -16.86 -8.04
N ALA A 279 2.53 -15.60 -8.05
CA ALA A 279 1.56 -15.07 -7.13
C ALA A 279 0.23 -15.83 -7.34
N LEU A 280 0.21 -17.13 -6.98
CA LEU A 280 -0.86 -17.65 -6.15
C LEU A 280 -0.94 -16.62 -5.06
N ASP A 281 -2.03 -15.86 -5.07
CA ASP A 281 -2.31 -14.82 -4.09
C ASP A 281 -1.88 -15.33 -2.72
N THR A 282 -0.66 -14.96 -2.30
CA THR A 282 0.00 -15.58 -1.13
C THR A 282 -0.72 -15.17 0.14
N ASN A 283 -1.64 -14.22 0.02
CA ASN A 283 -2.57 -13.84 1.04
C ASN A 283 -3.58 -14.96 1.30
N TYR A 284 -4.04 -15.73 0.31
CA TYR A 284 -5.09 -16.73 0.50
C TYR A 284 -4.51 -18.10 0.87
N CYS A 285 -5.00 -18.64 1.99
CA CYS A 285 -4.74 -20.03 2.35
C CYS A 285 -5.52 -20.96 1.42
N PHE A 286 -4.81 -21.77 0.63
CA PHE A 286 -5.45 -22.80 -0.21
C PHE A 286 -5.71 -24.08 0.59
N SER A 287 -4.93 -24.34 1.64
CA SER A 287 -5.13 -25.47 2.54
C SER A 287 -5.54 -25.05 3.96
N SER A 288 -6.46 -25.80 4.57
CA SER A 288 -6.79 -25.70 6.00
C SER A 288 -5.57 -25.98 6.91
N THR A 289 -4.55 -26.67 6.38
CA THR A 289 -3.33 -27.06 7.10
C THR A 289 -2.17 -26.07 7.00
N GLU A 290 -2.33 -24.96 6.25
CA GLU A 290 -1.31 -23.92 6.21
C GLU A 290 -1.16 -23.26 7.59
N LYS A 291 0.08 -23.21 8.06
CA LYS A 291 0.43 -22.89 9.45
C LYS A 291 0.74 -21.42 9.68
N ASN A 292 0.41 -20.51 8.77
CA ASN A 292 0.79 -19.10 8.87
C ASN A 292 -0.46 -18.20 8.80
N CYS A 293 -0.32 -16.94 9.21
CA CYS A 293 -1.36 -15.93 9.05
C CYS A 293 -1.69 -15.71 7.58
N CYS A 294 -2.97 -15.87 7.23
CA CYS A 294 -3.48 -15.77 5.87
C CYS A 294 -4.97 -15.43 5.86
N VAL A 295 -5.45 -15.01 4.69
CA VAL A 295 -6.84 -14.81 4.31
C VAL A 295 -7.51 -16.16 4.08
N ARG A 296 -8.67 -16.34 4.71
CA ARG A 296 -9.57 -17.47 4.50
C ARG A 296 -10.86 -17.00 3.88
N GLN A 297 -11.36 -17.76 2.92
CA GLN A 297 -12.58 -17.42 2.21
C GLN A 297 -13.80 -17.56 3.12
N LEU A 298 -14.66 -16.53 3.11
CA LEU A 298 -15.96 -16.56 3.78
C LEU A 298 -16.96 -15.81 2.91
N TYR A 299 -17.82 -16.58 2.26
CA TYR A 299 -18.97 -16.04 1.56
C TYR A 299 -20.13 -15.83 2.53
N ILE A 300 -20.78 -14.67 2.44
CA ILE A 300 -21.95 -14.33 3.24
C ILE A 300 -23.09 -13.99 2.28
N ASP A 301 -24.16 -14.75 2.37
CA ASP A 301 -25.42 -14.50 1.67
C ASP A 301 -26.32 -13.63 2.56
N PHE A 302 -26.69 -12.44 2.07
CA PHE A 302 -27.52 -11.52 2.85
C PHE A 302 -28.87 -12.13 3.23
N ARG A 303 -29.43 -12.99 2.38
CA ARG A 303 -30.73 -13.62 2.64
C ARG A 303 -30.59 -14.84 3.55
N LYS A 304 -29.63 -15.73 3.30
CA LYS A 304 -29.50 -17.00 4.05
C LYS A 304 -28.84 -16.83 5.41
N ASP A 305 -27.76 -16.04 5.49
CA ASP A 305 -26.95 -15.92 6.71
C ASP A 305 -27.42 -14.76 7.61
N LEU A 306 -27.79 -13.63 6.99
CA LEU A 306 -28.21 -12.42 7.72
C LEU A 306 -29.74 -12.29 7.85
N GLY A 307 -30.51 -13.05 7.07
CA GLY A 307 -31.98 -12.95 7.04
C GLY A 307 -32.48 -11.66 6.40
N TRP A 308 -31.64 -10.96 5.64
CA TRP A 308 -31.92 -9.64 5.07
C TRP A 308 -32.41 -9.74 3.62
N LYS A 309 -33.64 -9.29 3.40
CA LYS A 309 -34.27 -9.19 2.07
C LYS A 309 -34.23 -7.77 1.48
N TRP A 310 -33.86 -6.77 2.29
CA TRP A 310 -33.90 -5.35 1.95
C TRP A 310 -32.67 -4.88 1.16
N ILE A 311 -31.56 -5.62 1.24
CA ILE A 311 -30.41 -5.46 0.34
C ILE A 311 -30.75 -6.15 -0.96
N HIS A 312 -30.88 -5.37 -2.03
CA HIS A 312 -31.22 -5.86 -3.36
C HIS A 312 -29.99 -6.43 -4.07
N GLU A 313 -28.88 -5.69 -4.08
CA GLU A 313 -27.64 -6.08 -4.76
C GLU A 313 -26.42 -5.67 -3.90
N PRO A 314 -25.35 -6.48 -3.81
CA PRO A 314 -25.26 -7.86 -4.29
C PRO A 314 -26.11 -8.82 -3.43
N LYS A 315 -26.34 -10.06 -3.90
CA LYS A 315 -27.04 -11.09 -3.10
C LYS A 315 -26.21 -11.60 -1.92
N GLY A 316 -24.89 -11.48 -2.04
CA GLY A 316 -23.92 -11.86 -1.04
C GLY A 316 -22.53 -11.49 -1.55
N TYR A 317 -21.52 -11.60 -0.68
CA TYR A 317 -20.16 -11.21 -1.01
C TYR A 317 -19.13 -12.04 -0.22
N HIS A 318 -17.90 -12.04 -0.70
CA HIS A 318 -16.77 -12.68 -0.02
C HIS A 318 -16.19 -11.72 1.03
N ALA A 319 -16.71 -11.75 2.25
CA ALA A 319 -16.20 -10.92 3.34
C ALA A 319 -14.77 -11.28 3.72
N ASN A 320 -14.43 -12.57 3.63
CA ASN A 320 -13.14 -13.16 4.02
C ASN A 320 -12.76 -12.84 5.47
N PHE A 321 -11.76 -13.54 6.00
CA PHE A 321 -11.25 -13.27 7.34
C PHE A 321 -9.81 -13.75 7.48
N CYS A 322 -9.07 -13.09 8.37
CA CYS A 322 -7.70 -13.48 8.69
C CYS A 322 -7.70 -14.54 9.78
N LEU A 323 -6.99 -15.65 9.56
CA LEU A 323 -6.81 -16.69 10.56
C LEU A 323 -5.55 -17.51 10.30
N GLY A 324 -4.70 -17.57 11.30
CA GLY A 324 -3.47 -18.37 11.33
C GLY A 324 -2.60 -17.93 12.49
N PRO A 325 -1.62 -18.75 12.91
CA PRO A 325 -0.70 -18.34 13.96
C PRO A 325 0.34 -17.36 13.40
N CYS A 326 0.78 -16.45 14.26
CA CYS A 326 1.81 -15.45 13.97
C CYS A 326 3.03 -15.70 14.87
N PRO A 327 4.07 -16.40 14.40
CA PRO A 327 5.32 -16.45 15.12
C PRO A 327 6.04 -15.09 15.06
N TYR A 328 6.70 -14.71 16.16
CA TYR A 328 7.36 -13.40 16.32
C TYR A 328 8.37 -13.06 15.21
N ILE A 329 9.02 -14.06 14.62
CA ILE A 329 10.05 -13.84 13.59
C ILE A 329 9.45 -13.19 12.33
N TRP A 330 8.16 -13.40 12.05
CA TRP A 330 7.49 -12.83 10.85
C TRP A 330 6.84 -11.47 11.11
N SER A 331 6.82 -10.95 12.34
CA SER A 331 6.11 -9.71 12.65
C SER A 331 7.01 -8.48 12.78
N LEU A 332 8.27 -8.49 12.32
CA LEU A 332 9.22 -7.37 12.52
C LEU A 332 8.83 -6.03 11.84
N ASP A 333 7.69 -5.97 11.17
CA ASP A 333 7.27 -4.84 10.35
C ASP A 333 6.83 -3.61 11.17
N THR A 334 6.35 -3.80 12.40
CA THR A 334 5.94 -2.67 13.26
C THR A 334 6.86 -2.52 14.47
N GLN A 335 7.08 -1.28 14.95
CA GLN A 335 7.84 -1.05 16.19
C GLN A 335 7.20 -1.78 17.38
N TYR A 336 5.87 -1.89 17.40
CA TYR A 336 5.10 -2.55 18.45
C TYR A 336 5.42 -4.04 18.57
N SER A 337 5.46 -4.77 17.45
CA SER A 337 5.78 -6.20 17.43
C SER A 337 7.23 -6.50 17.82
N LYS A 338 8.18 -5.59 17.53
CA LYS A 338 9.56 -5.68 18.05
C LYS A 338 9.59 -5.59 19.57
N VAL A 339 8.86 -4.62 20.15
CA VAL A 339 8.74 -4.47 21.62
C VAL A 339 8.10 -5.69 22.25
N LEU A 340 7.05 -6.25 21.62
CA LEU A 340 6.37 -7.45 22.12
C LEU A 340 7.29 -8.68 22.12
N ALA A 341 8.11 -8.85 21.07
CA ALA A 341 9.10 -9.92 21.01
C ALA A 341 10.13 -9.80 22.16
N LEU A 342 10.66 -8.60 22.40
CA LEU A 342 11.56 -8.32 23.53
C LEU A 342 10.87 -8.59 24.87
N TYR A 343 9.63 -8.12 25.05
CA TYR A 343 8.87 -8.32 26.27
C TYR A 343 8.70 -9.80 26.63
N ASN A 344 8.36 -10.65 25.66
CA ASN A 344 8.21 -12.09 25.90
C ASN A 344 9.56 -12.80 26.04
N GLN A 345 10.63 -12.34 25.38
CA GLN A 345 11.98 -12.85 25.63
C GLN A 345 12.38 -12.67 27.10
N HIS A 346 12.02 -11.53 27.70
CA HIS A 346 12.23 -11.27 29.12
C HIS A 346 11.17 -11.92 30.03
N ASN A 347 9.99 -12.24 29.51
CA ASN A 347 8.87 -12.84 30.25
C ASN A 347 8.29 -14.06 29.49
N PRO A 348 8.93 -15.24 29.54
CA PRO A 348 8.46 -16.42 28.78
C PRO A 348 7.08 -16.93 29.24
N GLY A 349 6.61 -16.53 30.41
CA GLY A 349 5.25 -16.81 30.90
C GLY A 349 4.18 -15.85 30.39
N ALA A 350 4.55 -14.79 29.66
CA ALA A 350 3.58 -13.88 29.05
C ALA A 350 2.93 -14.52 27.82
N SER A 351 1.60 -14.51 27.77
CA SER A 351 0.79 -15.06 26.66
C SER A 351 0.63 -14.09 25.48
N ALA A 352 1.48 -13.07 25.39
CA ALA A 352 1.24 -11.92 24.52
C ALA A 352 1.83 -12.17 23.12
N ALA A 353 1.11 -12.91 22.28
CA ALA A 353 1.49 -13.19 20.89
C ALA A 353 0.79 -12.23 19.90
N PRO A 354 1.43 -11.90 18.76
CA PRO A 354 0.79 -11.12 17.70
C PRO A 354 -0.42 -11.86 17.14
N CYS A 355 -1.43 -11.09 16.72
CA CYS A 355 -2.66 -11.61 16.14
C CYS A 355 -2.65 -11.47 14.62
N CYS A 356 -3.30 -12.41 13.94
CA CYS A 356 -3.52 -12.34 12.50
C CYS A 356 -4.71 -11.42 12.22
N VAL A 357 -4.43 -10.24 11.66
CA VAL A 357 -5.41 -9.17 11.43
C VAL A 357 -5.42 -8.71 9.97
N PRO A 358 -6.51 -8.12 9.47
CA PRO A 358 -6.53 -7.55 8.12
C PRO A 358 -5.48 -6.44 7.94
N GLN A 359 -4.77 -6.47 6.81
CA GLN A 359 -3.87 -5.41 6.38
C GLN A 359 -4.59 -4.46 5.43
N ALA A 360 -5.05 -4.98 4.29
CA ALA A 360 -5.83 -4.24 3.32
C ALA A 360 -7.30 -4.68 3.35
N LEU A 361 -8.19 -3.69 3.33
CA LEU A 361 -9.63 -3.87 3.31
C LEU A 361 -10.23 -3.15 2.10
N GLU A 362 -11.17 -3.80 1.44
CA GLU A 362 -11.88 -3.25 0.30
C GLU A 362 -13.31 -2.83 0.69
N PRO A 363 -13.83 -1.78 0.04
CA PRO A 363 -15.21 -1.37 0.25
C PRO A 363 -16.19 -2.28 -0.51
N LEU A 364 -17.42 -2.35 -0.01
CA LEU A 364 -18.53 -3.08 -0.63
C LEU A 364 -19.63 -2.10 -1.08
N PRO A 365 -19.86 -1.93 -2.39
CA PRO A 365 -21.04 -1.22 -2.87
C PRO A 365 -22.29 -2.08 -2.63
N ILE A 366 -23.37 -1.45 -2.17
CA ILE A 366 -24.67 -2.09 -1.96
C ILE A 366 -25.81 -1.23 -2.51
N VAL A 367 -26.88 -1.89 -2.93
CA VAL A 367 -28.17 -1.29 -3.28
C VAL A 367 -29.22 -1.80 -2.33
N TYR A 368 -29.94 -0.88 -1.70
CA TYR A 368 -31.02 -1.23 -0.79
C TYR A 368 -32.15 -0.22 -0.85
N TYR A 369 -33.32 -0.61 -0.33
CA TYR A 369 -34.50 0.25 -0.28
C TYR A 369 -34.76 0.77 1.12
N VAL A 370 -35.09 2.06 1.22
CA VAL A 370 -35.72 2.66 2.42
C VAL A 370 -37.11 3.12 2.01
N GLY A 371 -38.14 2.35 2.38
CA GLY A 371 -39.47 2.52 1.79
C GLY A 371 -39.43 2.28 0.29
N ARG A 372 -39.93 3.23 -0.52
CA ARG A 372 -39.91 3.15 -2.01
C ARG A 372 -38.72 3.84 -2.67
N LYS A 373 -37.73 4.32 -1.89
CA LYS A 373 -36.56 5.01 -2.44
C LYS A 373 -35.36 4.05 -2.50
N PRO A 374 -34.85 3.71 -3.70
CA PRO A 374 -33.61 2.97 -3.82
C PRO A 374 -32.42 3.86 -3.43
N LYS A 375 -31.46 3.28 -2.73
CA LYS A 375 -30.20 3.92 -2.35
C LYS A 375 -29.03 3.05 -2.78
N VAL A 376 -28.04 3.68 -3.38
CA VAL A 376 -26.74 3.08 -3.69
C VAL A 376 -25.74 3.68 -2.71
N GLU A 377 -25.12 2.85 -1.88
CA GLU A 377 -24.14 3.30 -0.90
C GLU A 377 -22.91 2.38 -0.92
N GLN A 378 -21.78 2.93 -0.51
CA GLN A 378 -20.53 2.19 -0.38
C GLN A 378 -20.18 2.00 1.09
N LEU A 379 -20.09 0.75 1.51
CA LEU A 379 -19.63 0.38 2.85
C LEU A 379 -18.12 0.23 2.85
N SER A 380 -17.39 1.13 3.51
CA SER A 380 -15.94 1.00 3.65
C SER A 380 -15.55 -0.26 4.43
N ASN A 381 -14.35 -0.79 4.21
CA ASN A 381 -13.71 -1.81 5.06
C ASN A 381 -14.56 -3.07 5.30
N MET A 382 -15.14 -3.65 4.24
CA MET A 382 -16.05 -4.80 4.33
C MET A 382 -15.43 -6.12 3.85
N ILE A 383 -14.51 -6.07 2.91
CA ILE A 383 -13.87 -7.25 2.30
C ILE A 383 -12.40 -7.29 2.74
N VAL A 384 -11.94 -8.43 3.24
CA VAL A 384 -10.50 -8.64 3.55
C VAL A 384 -9.76 -9.03 2.28
N ARG A 385 -8.77 -8.21 1.90
CA ARG A 385 -7.90 -8.42 0.74
C ARG A 385 -6.58 -9.09 1.12
N SER A 386 -5.92 -8.62 2.19
CA SER A 386 -4.66 -9.17 2.70
C SER A 386 -4.64 -9.21 4.24
N CYS A 387 -3.78 -10.05 4.80
CA CYS A 387 -3.63 -10.24 6.24
C CYS A 387 -2.18 -9.99 6.67
N LYS A 388 -2.01 -9.51 7.89
CA LYS A 388 -0.71 -9.33 8.54
C LYS A 388 -0.72 -9.78 10.00
N CYS A 389 0.46 -9.97 10.56
CA CYS A 389 0.66 -10.20 11.99
C CYS A 389 0.94 -8.87 12.70
N SER A 390 0.15 -8.52 13.71
CA SER A 390 0.31 -7.28 14.50
C SER A 390 0.10 -7.48 15.99
#